data_AF-A0A9X6NEL0-F1
#
_entry.id   AF-A0A9X6NEL0-F1
#
_cell.length_a   1.000
_cell.length_b   1.000
_cell.length_c   1.000
_cell.angle_alpha   90.00
_cell.angle_beta   90.00
_cell.angle_gamma   90.00
#
_symmetry.space_group_name_H-M   'P 1'
#
loop_
_entity.id
_entity.type
_entity.pdbx_description
1 polymer ?
#
loop_
_entity_poly.entity_id
_entity_poly.type
_entity_poly.pdbx_seq_one_letter_code
_entity_poly.pdbx_strand_id
1 'polypeptide(L)'
;MPAHEFVIITKLCAAQMPKPQVPHKKLAHDQFHWRGLHWILKADIPVVALSDLQDEWKRDIDLISQFCDSLKTEETFYPKQECMLEEESLPPAYRKDVYDLMTKGKIPIKSRKI
;
A
#
# COMPACT_ATOMS: atom_id res chain seq x y z
N MET A 1 17.43 -27.54 15.81
CA MET A 1 17.16 -26.85 14.53
C MET A 1 15.75 -26.28 14.64
N PRO A 2 15.55 -25.04 15.10
CA PRO A 2 14.20 -24.50 15.18
C PRO A 2 13.74 -24.09 13.77
N ALA A 3 12.50 -24.45 13.47
CA ALA A 3 11.83 -24.24 12.20
C ALA A 3 11.85 -22.75 11.81
N HIS A 4 12.12 -22.49 10.54
CA HIS A 4 11.76 -21.23 9.91
C HIS A 4 10.25 -21.05 10.07
N GLU A 5 9.86 -20.25 11.05
CA GLU A 5 8.51 -19.76 11.21
C GLU A 5 8.26 -18.83 10.03
N PHE A 6 7.61 -19.35 8.99
CA PHE A 6 7.18 -18.55 7.86
C PHE A 6 6.29 -17.44 8.43
N VAL A 7 6.76 -16.19 8.35
CA VAL A 7 5.92 -15.02 8.60
C VAL A 7 4.88 -15.01 7.48
N ILE A 8 3.75 -15.67 7.72
CA ILE A 8 2.60 -15.58 6.83
C ILE A 8 2.06 -14.18 7.03
N ILE A 9 2.41 -13.26 6.13
CA ILE A 9 1.76 -11.95 6.08
C ILE A 9 0.33 -12.21 5.61
N THR A 10 -0.58 -12.45 6.56
CA THR A 10 -1.97 -12.84 6.29
C THR A 10 -2.78 -11.70 5.67
N LYS A 11 -2.39 -10.47 5.94
CA LYS A 11 -2.93 -9.25 5.32
C LYS A 11 -1.79 -8.26 5.18
N LEU A 12 -1.40 -7.95 3.95
CA LEU A 12 -0.59 -6.78 3.62
C LEU A 12 -1.52 -5.80 2.92
N CYS A 13 -1.67 -4.60 3.45
CA CYS A 13 -2.39 -3.52 2.76
C CYS A 13 -1.46 -2.33 2.65
N ALA A 14 -1.07 -2.01 1.42
CA ALA A 14 -0.25 -0.85 1.09
C ALA A 14 -1.14 0.20 0.44
N ALA A 15 -1.25 1.37 1.07
CA ALA A 15 -1.94 2.51 0.49
C ALA A 15 -0.94 3.63 0.19
N GLN A 16 -0.90 4.08 -1.06
CA GLN A 16 -0.12 5.26 -1.44
C GLN A 16 -0.89 6.53 -1.11
N MET A 17 -0.24 7.47 -0.40
CA MET A 17 -0.84 8.78 -0.18
C MET A 17 -0.69 9.66 -1.43
N PRO A 18 -1.67 10.53 -1.71
CA PRO A 18 -1.70 11.34 -2.92
C PRO A 18 -0.66 12.47 -2.97
N LYS A 19 0.03 12.77 -1.86
CA LYS A 19 0.99 13.89 -1.78
C LYS A 19 2.44 13.35 -1.79
N PRO A 20 3.21 13.55 -2.88
CA PRO A 20 4.59 13.10 -2.99
C PRO A 20 5.61 14.08 -2.38
N GLN A 21 5.16 15.06 -1.59
CA GLN A 21 6.04 16.05 -0.96
C GLN A 21 6.20 15.72 0.53
N VAL A 22 7.45 15.70 0.98
CA VAL A 22 7.73 15.55 2.42
C VAL A 22 7.42 16.87 3.13
N PRO A 23 6.88 16.86 4.37
CA PRO A 23 6.50 18.08 5.07
C PRO A 23 7.69 19.02 5.35
N HIS A 24 8.87 18.45 5.50
CA HIS A 24 10.12 19.15 5.77
C HIS A 24 11.29 18.39 5.14
N LYS A 25 12.40 19.10 4.91
CA LYS A 25 13.65 18.53 4.42
C LYS A 25 14.07 17.37 5.33
N LYS A 26 14.23 16.18 4.78
CA LYS A 26 14.69 14.99 5.49
C LYS A 26 16.13 14.68 5.09
N LEU A 27 16.94 14.29 6.06
CA LEU A 27 18.27 13.72 5.84
C LEU A 27 18.15 12.21 6.04
N ALA A 28 18.44 11.44 5.01
CA ALA A 28 18.49 9.98 5.06
C ALA A 28 19.63 9.52 4.14
N HIS A 29 20.39 8.51 4.55
CA HIS A 29 21.50 7.94 3.75
C HIS A 29 22.44 9.01 3.15
N ASP A 30 22.84 10.00 3.96
CA ASP A 30 23.70 11.13 3.58
C ASP A 30 23.17 12.04 2.47
N GLN A 31 21.88 11.92 2.11
CA GLN A 31 21.22 12.74 1.11
C GLN A 31 20.01 13.49 1.67
N PHE A 32 19.76 14.65 1.08
CA PHE A 32 18.63 15.50 1.45
C PHE A 32 17.45 15.29 0.51
N HIS A 33 16.32 14.89 1.07
CA HIS A 33 15.10 14.62 0.34
C HIS A 33 14.04 15.71 0.58
N TRP A 34 13.49 16.22 -0.52
CA TRP A 34 12.41 17.23 -0.56
C TRP A 34 11.11 16.66 -1.16
N ARG A 35 11.19 15.46 -1.76
CA ARG A 35 10.08 14.69 -2.30
C ARG A 35 10.23 13.26 -1.84
N GLY A 36 9.11 12.59 -1.62
CA GLY A 36 9.07 11.22 -1.12
C GLY A 36 7.68 10.64 -1.32
N LEU A 37 7.65 9.36 -1.66
CA LEU A 37 6.42 8.58 -1.68
C LEU A 37 6.07 8.19 -0.24
N HIS A 38 4.80 8.36 0.12
CA HIS A 38 4.31 7.98 1.42
C HIS A 38 3.42 6.77 1.26
N TRP A 39 3.75 5.69 1.97
CA TRP A 39 2.98 4.46 2.01
C TRP A 39 2.51 4.21 3.44
N ILE A 40 1.26 3.76 3.57
CA ILE A 40 0.74 3.21 4.82
C ILE A 40 0.67 1.70 4.61
N LEU A 41 1.43 0.96 5.42
CA LEU A 41 1.45 -0.49 5.42
C LEU A 41 0.71 -0.98 6.66
N LYS A 42 -0.37 -1.73 6.45
CA LYS A 42 -1.03 -2.50 7.51
C LYS A 42 -0.67 -3.96 7.32
N ALA A 43 0.00 -4.52 8.31
CA ALA A 43 0.41 -5.91 8.30
C ALA A 43 0.23 -6.54 9.68
N ASP A 44 -0.28 -7.77 9.69
CA ASP A 44 -0.32 -8.62 10.88
C ASP A 44 1.04 -9.32 10.99
N ILE A 45 1.89 -8.87 11.92
CA ILE A 45 3.27 -9.35 12.08
C ILE A 45 3.49 -9.79 13.53
N PRO A 46 4.11 -10.97 13.77
CA PRO A 46 4.47 -11.37 15.12
C PRO A 46 5.52 -10.41 15.71
N VAL A 47 5.36 -10.06 16.99
CA VAL A 47 6.22 -9.06 17.67
C VAL A 47 7.72 -9.38 17.57
N VAL A 48 8.06 -10.68 17.55
CA VAL A 48 9.44 -11.16 17.43
C VAL A 48 10.07 -10.79 16.08
N ALA A 49 9.28 -10.83 14.99
CA ALA A 49 9.77 -10.49 13.65
C ALA A 49 9.86 -8.97 13.40
N LEU A 50 9.30 -8.14 14.30
CA LEU A 50 9.30 -6.69 14.14
C LEU A 50 10.71 -6.10 14.27
N SER A 51 11.55 -6.64 15.16
CA SER A 51 12.94 -6.20 15.30
C SER A 51 13.75 -6.49 14.05
N ASP A 52 13.59 -7.69 13.50
CA ASP A 52 14.29 -8.13 12.31
C ASP A 52 13.89 -7.28 11.11
N LEU A 53 12.58 -7.02 10.95
CA LEU A 53 12.05 -6.16 9.91
C LEU A 53 12.53 -4.70 10.02
N GLN A 54 12.62 -4.16 11.24
CA GLN A 54 13.15 -2.81 11.45
C GLN A 54 14.62 -2.71 11.04
N ASP A 55 15.40 -3.76 11.28
CA ASP A 55 16.81 -3.79 10.89
C ASP A 55 16.99 -3.99 9.38
N GLU A 56 16.10 -4.73 8.72
CA GLU A 56 16.04 -4.79 7.25
C GLU A 56 15.72 -3.41 6.66
N TRP A 57 14.71 -2.70 7.19
CA TRP A 57 14.33 -1.37 6.70
C TRP A 57 15.40 -0.30 6.90
N LYS A 58 16.21 -0.38 7.96
CA LYS A 58 17.34 0.55 8.14
C LYS A 58 18.44 0.37 7.10
N ARG A 59 18.58 -0.84 6.54
CA ARG A 59 19.60 -1.15 5.52
C ARG A 59 19.15 -0.73 4.12
N ASP A 60 17.86 -0.54 3.93
CA ASP A 60 17.30 -0.10 2.67
C ASP A 60 17.57 1.39 2.45
N ILE A 61 18.20 1.73 1.33
CA ILE A 61 18.56 3.10 0.95
C ILE A 61 17.38 3.90 0.39
N ASP A 62 16.32 3.23 -0.04
CA ASP A 62 15.13 3.86 -0.63
C ASP A 62 14.16 4.35 0.47
N LEU A 63 14.34 3.88 1.70
CA LEU A 63 13.51 4.22 2.85
C LEU A 63 14.02 5.49 3.56
N ILE A 64 13.34 6.61 3.31
CA ILE A 64 13.69 7.91 3.91
C ILE A 64 13.31 7.97 5.40
N SER A 65 12.17 7.37 5.78
CA SER A 65 11.64 7.42 7.13
C SER A 65 10.61 6.31 7.33
N GLN A 66 10.84 5.42 8.29
CA GLN A 66 9.81 4.50 8.77
C GLN A 66 9.22 4.94 10.10
N PHE A 67 7.96 4.57 10.33
CA PHE A 67 7.29 4.70 11.61
C PHE A 67 6.40 3.47 11.81
N CYS A 68 6.63 2.74 12.89
CA CYS A 68 5.89 1.53 13.24
C CYS A 68 5.12 1.78 14.53
N ASP A 69 3.80 1.73 14.46
CA ASP A 69 2.96 1.71 15.64
C ASP A 69 2.30 0.35 15.77
N SER A 70 2.36 -0.22 16.97
CA SER A 70 1.43 -1.29 17.34
C SER A 70 0.04 -0.64 17.43
N LEU A 71 -0.87 -1.00 16.53
CA LEU A 71 -2.27 -0.57 16.57
C LEU A 71 -2.91 -1.08 17.86
N LYS A 72 -2.71 -0.35 18.95
CA LYS A 72 -3.46 -0.49 20.19
C LYS A 72 -4.70 0.37 20.00
N THR A 73 -5.79 -0.28 19.64
CA THR A 73 -7.14 0.30 19.62
C THR A 73 -7.45 1.12 18.36
N GLU A 74 -8.54 0.70 17.72
CA GLU A 74 -9.11 1.24 16.49
C GLU A 74 -9.78 2.61 16.71
N GLU A 75 -9.09 3.60 17.25
CA GLU A 75 -9.72 4.90 17.44
C GLU A 75 -8.83 6.04 16.96
N THR A 76 -9.33 6.67 15.89
CA THR A 76 -9.15 8.07 15.46
C THR A 76 -8.28 8.38 14.24
N PHE A 77 -8.94 9.13 13.34
CA PHE A 77 -8.44 10.25 12.54
C PHE A 77 -8.07 10.07 11.06
N TYR A 78 -8.18 8.88 10.49
CA TYR A 78 -8.10 8.75 9.02
C TYR A 78 -9.40 8.16 8.48
N PRO A 79 -9.97 8.69 7.38
CA PRO A 79 -11.06 8.00 6.72
C PRO A 79 -10.59 6.57 6.46
N LYS A 80 -11.40 5.58 6.82
CA LYS A 80 -11.11 4.17 6.51
C LYS A 80 -10.84 4.09 5.01
N GLN A 81 -9.56 4.14 4.62
CA GLN A 81 -9.16 3.75 3.27
C GLN A 81 -9.48 2.27 3.21
N GLU A 82 -10.55 1.95 2.48
CA GLU A 82 -10.89 0.58 2.14
C GLU A 82 -9.66 -0.03 1.46
N CYS A 83 -9.16 -1.13 1.99
CA CYS A 83 -7.97 -1.79 1.48
C CYS A 83 -8.30 -2.42 0.12
N MET A 84 -7.97 -1.71 -0.97
CA MET A 84 -8.27 -2.12 -2.34
C MET A 84 -7.31 -3.20 -2.89
N LEU A 85 -6.30 -3.67 -2.12
CA LEU A 85 -5.27 -4.56 -2.68
C LEU A 85 -5.84 -5.87 -3.22
N GLU A 86 -6.82 -6.46 -2.54
CA GLU A 86 -7.46 -7.69 -3.01
C GLU A 86 -8.19 -7.45 -4.33
N GLU A 87 -8.91 -6.33 -4.44
CA GLU A 87 -9.63 -5.92 -5.65
C GLU A 87 -8.67 -5.54 -6.80
N GLU A 88 -7.54 -4.92 -6.50
CA GLU A 88 -6.47 -4.59 -7.45
C GLU A 88 -5.64 -5.81 -7.87
N SER A 89 -5.61 -6.87 -7.08
CA SER A 89 -4.90 -8.11 -7.43
C SER A 89 -5.69 -8.97 -8.41
N LEU A 90 -7.00 -8.73 -8.55
CA LEU A 90 -7.85 -9.45 -9.49
C LEU A 90 -7.39 -9.24 -10.93
N PRO A 91 -7.58 -10.23 -11.82
CA PRO A 91 -7.37 -10.04 -13.24
C PRO A 91 -8.24 -8.87 -13.77
N PRO A 92 -7.79 -8.14 -14.80
CA PRO A 92 -8.48 -6.95 -15.29
C PRO A 92 -9.96 -7.16 -15.64
N ALA A 93 -10.35 -8.36 -16.04
CA ALA A 93 -11.74 -8.70 -16.37
C ALA A 93 -12.70 -8.63 -15.17
N TYR A 94 -12.19 -8.79 -13.95
CA TYR A 94 -12.98 -8.84 -12.72
C TYR A 94 -12.84 -7.56 -11.88
N ARG A 95 -12.00 -6.60 -12.29
CA ARG A 95 -11.87 -5.30 -11.61
C ARG A 95 -13.05 -4.41 -11.97
N LYS A 96 -13.70 -3.84 -10.95
CA LYS A 96 -14.91 -3.00 -11.13
C LYS A 96 -14.63 -1.74 -11.95
N ASP A 97 -13.49 -1.11 -11.72
CA ASP A 97 -13.03 0.09 -12.39
C ASP A 97 -12.78 -0.11 -13.89
N VAL A 98 -12.28 -1.29 -14.29
CA VAL A 98 -12.12 -1.67 -15.71
C VAL A 98 -13.49 -1.95 -16.34
N TYR A 99 -14.38 -2.63 -15.62
CA TYR A 99 -15.74 -2.91 -16.08
C TYR A 99 -16.56 -1.63 -16.33
N ASP A 100 -16.44 -0.65 -15.43
CA ASP A 100 -17.10 0.65 -15.57
C ASP A 100 -16.58 1.44 -16.77
N LEU A 101 -15.26 1.36 -17.03
CA LEU A 101 -14.64 2.01 -18.18
C LEU A 101 -15.12 1.38 -19.50
N MET A 102 -15.17 0.04 -19.57
CA MET A 102 -15.69 -0.68 -20.73
C MET A 102 -17.16 -0.35 -20.98
N THR A 103 -17.95 -0.20 -19.92
CA THR A 103 -19.37 0.15 -20.04
C THR A 103 -19.56 1.57 -20.57
N LYS A 104 -18.77 2.54 -20.10
CA LYS A 104 -18.79 3.92 -20.60
C LYS A 104 -18.28 4.04 -22.05
N GLY A 105 -17.35 3.17 -22.46
CA GLY A 105 -16.79 3.14 -23.81
C GLY A 105 -17.64 2.43 -24.87
N LYS A 106 -18.75 1.77 -24.48
CA LYS A 106 -19.66 1.11 -25.43
C LYS A 106 -20.40 2.14 -26.28
N ILE A 107 -19.97 2.29 -27.53
CA ILE A 107 -20.68 3.11 -28.53
C ILE A 107 -21.95 2.33 -28.94
N PRO A 108 -23.16 2.92 -28.80
CA PRO A 108 -24.38 2.24 -29.23
C PRO A 108 -24.36 2.06 -30.75
N ILE A 109 -24.36 0.81 -31.19
CA ILE A 109 -24.50 0.46 -32.61
C ILE A 109 -25.93 0.87 -33.00
N LYS A 110 -26.06 1.93 -33.79
CA LYS A 110 -27.35 2.31 -34.38
C LYS A 110 -27.75 1.20 -35.35
N SER A 111 -28.61 0.29 -34.90
CA SER A 111 -29.23 -0.71 -35.75
C SER A 111 -29.97 0.04 -36.86
N ARG A 112 -29.48 -0.04 -38.10
CA ARG A 112 -30.22 0.44 -39.27
C ARG A 112 -31.47 -0.43 -39.39
N LYS A 113 -32.64 0.18 -39.24
CA LYS A 113 -33.90 -0.50 -39.58
C LYS A 113 -33.88 -0.72 -41.10
N ILE A 114 -33.97 -1.98 -41.50
CA ILE A 114 -34.20 -2.42 -42.89
C ILE A 114 -35.70 -2.41 -43.11
#